data_AF-A0A7Y2F8T6-F1
#
_entry.id   AF-A0A7Y2F8T6-F1
#
_cell.length_a   1.000
_cell.length_b   1.000
_cell.length_c   1.000
_cell.angle_alpha   90.00
_cell.angle_beta   90.00
_cell.angle_gamma   90.00
#
_symmetry.space_group_name_H-M   'P 1'
#
loop_
_entity.id
_entity.type
_entity.pdbx_description
1 polymer ?
#
loop_
_entity_poly.entity_id
_entity_poly.type
_entity_poly.pdbx_seq_one_letter_code
_entity_poly.pdbx_strand_id
1 'polypeptide(L)'
;MTTNSLTARTDFYAKTWYLNVAAVVFTCLGGFSALFRPLFLFEIMKRADGQSGTEAGTALSIMAIPLVLVAILAWFNVYARRKPLLRICKEGIEVNIIGASSLDGVPLIPTMVRVAWLILSGQGFKQQIGWISWNQINNVQISGLPGVRSLVIDASLVKPVARGEKTRTLLGSKINFRDAELRDPLESVAGAIWHYHHQPAARQSLTSLYS
;
A
#
# COMPACT_ATOMS: atom_id res chain seq x y z
N MET A 1 -35.13 -21.62 13.29
CA MET A 1 -34.17 -21.65 12.16
C MET A 1 -33.87 -20.21 11.76
N THR A 2 -32.82 -19.63 12.33
CA THR A 2 -32.32 -18.31 11.93
C THR A 2 -31.45 -18.50 10.69
N THR A 3 -31.97 -18.11 9.53
CA THR A 3 -31.17 -17.95 8.32
C THR A 3 -30.19 -16.80 8.57
N ASN A 4 -28.99 -17.13 9.06
CA ASN A 4 -27.84 -16.25 8.94
C ASN A 4 -27.58 -16.12 7.44
N SER A 5 -28.16 -15.09 6.82
CA SER A 5 -27.70 -14.63 5.53
C SER A 5 -26.23 -14.28 5.72
N LEU A 6 -25.34 -15.16 5.28
CA LEU A 6 -23.92 -14.90 5.18
C LEU A 6 -23.76 -13.78 4.15
N THR A 7 -23.94 -12.55 4.58
CA THR A 7 -23.63 -11.37 3.78
C THR A 7 -22.13 -11.47 3.50
N ALA A 8 -21.81 -11.69 2.22
CA ALA A 8 -20.44 -11.76 1.77
C ALA A 8 -19.72 -10.48 2.20
N ARG A 9 -18.51 -10.61 2.76
CA ARG A 9 -17.73 -9.46 3.24
C ARG A 9 -17.50 -8.49 2.07
N THR A 10 -17.67 -7.19 2.34
CA THR A 10 -17.59 -6.13 1.33
C THR A 10 -16.29 -5.33 1.39
N ASP A 11 -15.65 -5.28 2.56
CA ASP A 11 -14.43 -4.51 2.79
C ASP A 11 -13.23 -5.44 3.00
N PHE A 12 -12.19 -5.25 2.20
CA PHE A 12 -10.95 -6.05 2.22
C PHE A 12 -9.75 -5.17 2.52
N TYR A 13 -9.01 -5.53 3.57
CA TYR A 13 -7.94 -4.72 4.13
C TYR A 13 -6.56 -5.25 3.75
N ALA A 14 -5.57 -4.35 3.78
CA ALA A 14 -4.18 -4.74 3.60
C ALA A 14 -3.64 -5.52 4.82
N LYS A 15 -2.69 -6.43 4.59
CA LYS A 15 -1.73 -6.85 5.63
C LYS A 15 -0.81 -5.68 5.93
N THR A 16 -0.85 -5.17 7.15
CA THR A 16 -0.04 -4.03 7.60
C THR A 16 1.07 -4.40 8.58
N TRP A 17 1.06 -5.63 9.12
CA TRP A 17 2.00 -6.04 10.16
C TRP A 17 3.47 -5.95 9.72
N TYR A 18 3.81 -6.37 8.50
CA TYR A 18 5.19 -6.31 8.00
C TYR A 18 5.65 -4.87 7.77
N LEU A 19 4.72 -3.98 7.38
CA LEU A 19 4.98 -2.54 7.26
C LEU A 19 5.17 -1.89 8.63
N ASN A 20 4.42 -2.30 9.64
CA ASN A 20 4.61 -1.85 11.02
C ASN A 20 5.99 -2.27 11.55
N VAL A 21 6.39 -3.53 11.33
CA VAL A 21 7.72 -4.02 11.72
C VAL A 21 8.80 -3.19 11.04
N ALA A 22 8.71 -2.97 9.72
CA ALA A 22 9.65 -2.12 9.00
C ALA A 22 9.68 -0.69 9.56
N ALA A 23 8.51 -0.07 9.77
CA ALA A 23 8.41 1.28 10.30
C ALA A 23 9.09 1.41 11.66
N VAL A 24 8.82 0.49 12.60
CA VAL A 24 9.43 0.49 13.93
C VAL A 24 10.95 0.32 13.84
N VAL A 25 11.44 -0.66 13.08
CA VAL A 25 12.88 -0.91 12.93
C VAL A 25 13.60 0.32 12.37
N PHE A 26 13.09 0.90 11.28
CA PHE A 26 13.72 2.08 10.69
C PHE A 26 13.59 3.33 11.56
N THR A 27 12.49 3.49 12.32
CA THR A 27 12.38 4.55 13.33
C THR A 27 13.41 4.38 14.43
N CYS A 28 13.63 3.16 14.95
CA CYS A 28 14.64 2.90 15.96
C CYS A 28 16.06 3.19 15.45
N LEU A 29 16.40 2.69 14.25
CA LEU A 29 17.72 2.92 13.64
C LEU A 29 17.96 4.40 13.30
N GLY A 30 16.95 5.07 12.73
CA GLY A 30 17.00 6.50 12.44
C GLY A 30 17.09 7.35 13.70
N GLY A 31 16.30 7.01 14.73
CA GLY A 31 16.30 7.67 16.04
C GLY A 31 17.63 7.49 16.76
N PHE A 32 18.19 6.28 16.78
CA PHE A 32 19.54 6.02 17.28
C PHE A 32 20.57 6.91 16.58
N SER A 33 20.58 6.90 15.25
CA SER A 33 21.54 7.70 14.47
C SER A 33 21.38 9.21 14.72
N ALA A 34 20.14 9.69 14.83
CA ALA A 34 19.82 11.10 15.09
C ALA A 34 20.19 11.54 16.52
N LEU A 35 20.01 10.68 17.52
CA LEU A 35 20.34 10.97 18.92
C LEU A 35 21.85 10.92 19.19
N PHE A 36 22.54 9.91 18.65
CA PHE A 36 23.98 9.74 18.87
C PHE A 36 24.85 10.68 18.03
N ARG A 37 24.33 11.17 16.89
CA ARG A 37 24.98 12.19 16.06
C ARG A 37 25.47 13.41 16.87
N PRO A 38 24.62 14.19 17.55
CA PRO A 38 25.06 15.37 18.29
C PRO A 38 25.99 15.02 19.45
N LEU A 39 25.79 13.86 20.11
CA LEU A 39 26.64 13.42 21.21
C LEU A 39 28.11 13.24 20.77
N PHE A 40 28.33 12.67 19.58
CA PHE A 40 29.67 12.51 19.02
C PHE A 40 30.21 13.80 18.38
N LEU A 41 29.36 14.62 17.74
CA LEU A 41 29.80 15.86 17.08
C LEU A 41 30.16 16.96 18.08
N PHE A 42 29.45 17.07 19.20
CA PHE A 42 29.76 18.04 20.27
C PHE A 42 30.76 17.48 21.29
N GLU A 43 31.38 16.33 21.02
CA GLU A 43 32.36 15.67 21.88
C GLU A 43 31.88 15.35 23.30
N ILE A 44 30.56 15.34 23.52
CA ILE A 44 29.93 14.93 24.78
C ILE A 44 30.25 13.45 25.04
N MET A 45 30.29 12.66 23.98
CA MET A 45 30.69 11.25 24.02
C MET A 45 31.96 11.04 23.20
N LYS A 46 32.99 10.52 23.85
CA LYS A 46 34.29 10.22 23.25
C LYS A 46 34.39 8.74 22.89
N ARG A 47 35.35 8.42 22.03
CA ARG A 47 35.70 7.04 21.71
C ARG A 47 36.30 6.35 22.94
N ALA A 48 36.33 5.02 22.93
CA ALA A 48 36.89 4.21 24.02
C ALA A 48 38.40 4.49 24.28
N ASP A 49 39.11 4.98 23.26
CA ASP A 49 40.52 5.41 23.32
C ASP A 49 40.70 6.86 23.86
N GLY A 50 39.60 7.54 24.22
CA GLY A 50 39.60 8.92 24.71
C GLY A 50 39.72 9.98 23.61
N GLN A 51 39.83 9.59 22.33
CA GLN A 51 39.90 10.53 21.21
C GLN A 51 38.51 11.06 20.80
N SER A 52 38.51 12.14 20.02
CA SER A 52 37.30 12.73 19.44
C SER A 52 36.59 11.73 18.54
N GLY A 53 35.27 11.59 18.72
CA GLY A 53 34.41 10.68 17.95
C GLY A 53 33.72 11.33 16.76
N THR A 54 34.19 12.49 16.31
CA THR A 54 33.55 13.30 15.26
C THR A 54 33.35 12.57 13.93
N GLU A 55 34.24 11.64 13.57
CA GLU A 55 34.09 10.76 12.40
C GLU A 55 32.84 9.87 12.50
N ALA A 56 32.62 9.26 13.66
CA ALA A 56 31.41 8.45 13.91
C ALA A 56 30.15 9.32 13.88
N GLY A 57 30.21 10.53 14.46
CA GLY A 57 29.12 11.50 14.40
C GLY A 57 28.77 11.90 12.95
N THR A 58 29.78 12.06 12.10
CA THR A 58 29.60 12.37 10.66
C THR A 58 28.98 11.19 9.92
N ALA A 59 29.48 9.97 10.12
CA ALA A 59 28.92 8.77 9.51
C ALA A 59 27.45 8.55 9.92
N LEU A 60 27.13 8.69 11.22
CA LEU A 60 25.76 8.62 11.73
C LEU A 60 24.86 9.71 11.14
N SER A 61 25.41 10.91 10.86
CA SER A 61 24.66 11.98 10.18
C SER A 61 24.22 11.58 8.77
N ILE A 62 25.14 10.99 8.01
CA ILE A 62 24.88 10.54 6.64
C ILE A 62 23.86 9.40 6.64
N MET A 63 23.95 8.47 7.60
CA MET A 63 23.03 7.33 7.72
C MET A 63 21.65 7.72 8.26
N ALA A 64 21.56 8.72 9.16
CA ALA A 64 20.31 9.12 9.78
C ALA A 64 19.27 9.59 8.74
N ILE A 65 19.69 10.38 7.74
CA ILE A 65 18.78 10.95 6.74
C ILE A 65 18.01 9.86 5.97
N PRO A 66 18.67 8.90 5.27
CA PRO A 66 17.96 7.87 4.53
C PRO A 66 17.14 6.95 5.46
N LEU A 67 17.64 6.62 6.66
CA LEU A 67 16.91 5.78 7.61
C LEU A 67 15.60 6.45 8.07
N VAL A 68 15.65 7.75 8.38
CA VAL A 68 14.47 8.52 8.77
C VAL A 68 13.50 8.66 7.60
N LEU A 69 13.98 8.91 6.37
CA LEU A 69 13.12 8.97 5.19
C LEU A 69 12.40 7.64 4.92
N VAL A 70 13.10 6.52 5.04
CA VAL A 70 12.50 5.18 4.93
C VAL A 70 11.48 4.95 6.04
N ALA A 71 11.77 5.37 7.27
CA ALA A 71 10.82 5.28 8.39
C ALA A 71 9.54 6.09 8.11
N ILE A 72 9.68 7.32 7.63
CA ILE A 72 8.54 8.18 7.26
C ILE A 72 7.71 7.54 6.15
N LEU A 73 8.37 7.00 5.11
CA LEU A 73 7.68 6.29 4.03
C LEU A 73 6.95 5.04 4.54
N ALA A 74 7.54 4.28 5.46
CA ALA A 74 6.93 3.11 6.06
C ALA A 74 5.69 3.50 6.89
N TRP A 75 5.79 4.53 7.72
CA TRP A 75 4.66 5.07 8.49
C TRP A 75 3.54 5.61 7.59
N PHE A 76 3.89 6.29 6.51
CA PHE A 76 2.92 6.72 5.51
C PHE A 76 2.16 5.52 4.92
N ASN A 77 2.88 4.47 4.52
CA ASN A 77 2.27 3.26 3.97
C ASN A 77 1.36 2.55 4.99
N VAL A 78 1.77 2.48 6.26
CA VAL A 78 0.93 1.98 7.36
C VAL A 78 -0.35 2.80 7.46
N TYR A 79 -0.22 4.13 7.46
CA TYR A 79 -1.36 5.03 7.59
C TYR A 79 -2.32 4.95 6.40
N ALA A 80 -1.79 5.01 5.18
CA ALA A 80 -2.57 4.93 3.95
C ALA A 80 -3.34 3.60 3.84
N ARG A 81 -2.74 2.50 4.34
CA ARG A 81 -3.34 1.14 4.36
C ARG A 81 -4.28 0.87 5.54
N ARG A 82 -4.59 1.87 6.37
CA ARG A 82 -5.68 1.77 7.36
C ARG A 82 -7.06 1.72 6.68
N LYS A 83 -7.17 2.31 5.49
CA LYS A 83 -8.37 2.23 4.66
C LYS A 83 -8.41 0.87 3.92
N PRO A 84 -9.60 0.34 3.60
CA PRO A 84 -9.71 -0.87 2.81
C PRO A 84 -8.97 -0.70 1.47
N LEU A 85 -8.29 -1.75 1.02
CA LEU A 85 -7.65 -1.80 -0.30
C LEU A 85 -8.69 -2.01 -1.40
N LEU A 86 -9.70 -2.82 -1.09
CA LEU A 86 -10.80 -3.10 -1.98
C LEU A 86 -12.09 -3.03 -1.19
N ARG A 87 -13.06 -2.29 -1.72
CA ARG A 87 -14.40 -2.17 -1.16
C ARG A 87 -15.43 -2.45 -2.24
N ILE A 88 -16.35 -3.36 -1.96
CA ILE A 88 -17.45 -3.71 -2.85
C ILE A 88 -18.63 -2.80 -2.54
N CYS A 89 -19.08 -2.06 -3.56
CA CYS A 89 -20.15 -1.09 -3.46
C CYS A 89 -21.30 -1.45 -4.42
N LYS A 90 -22.41 -0.73 -4.31
CA LYS A 90 -23.59 -0.96 -5.12
C LYS A 90 -23.32 -0.84 -6.63
N GLU A 91 -22.56 0.16 -7.04
CA GLU A 91 -22.32 0.49 -8.45
C GLU A 91 -21.04 -0.15 -9.03
N GLY A 92 -20.17 -0.68 -8.17
CA GLY A 92 -18.92 -1.28 -8.60
C GLY A 92 -17.99 -1.62 -7.43
N ILE A 93 -16.69 -1.63 -7.74
CA ILE A 93 -15.61 -1.87 -6.79
C ILE A 93 -14.78 -0.60 -6.65
N GLU A 94 -14.57 -0.17 -5.42
CA GLU A 94 -13.59 0.85 -5.07
C GLU A 94 -12.26 0.17 -4.77
N VAL A 95 -11.20 0.64 -5.42
CA VAL A 95 -9.83 0.16 -5.23
C VAL A 95 -8.97 1.32 -4.77
N ASN A 96 -8.30 1.14 -3.64
CA ASN A 96 -7.35 2.08 -3.10
C ASN A 96 -5.93 1.66 -3.51
N ILE A 97 -5.40 2.34 -4.52
CA ILE A 97 -4.03 2.17 -5.00
C ILE A 97 -3.10 3.03 -4.15
N ILE A 98 -2.13 2.41 -3.50
CA ILE A 98 -1.17 3.07 -2.63
C ILE A 98 0.23 2.82 -3.15
N GLY A 99 0.99 3.90 -3.36
CA GLY A 99 2.40 3.83 -3.72
C GLY A 99 2.66 3.32 -5.14
N ALA A 100 1.67 3.37 -6.04
CA ALA A 100 1.87 3.02 -7.44
C ALA A 100 3.01 3.84 -8.04
N SER A 101 4.03 3.14 -8.51
CA SER A 101 5.19 3.71 -9.16
C SER A 101 5.24 3.28 -10.62
N SER A 102 5.80 4.15 -11.45
CA SER A 102 6.19 3.80 -12.82
C SER A 102 7.20 2.64 -12.89
N LEU A 103 7.80 2.25 -11.76
CA LEU A 103 8.71 1.11 -11.65
C LEU A 103 8.02 -0.19 -11.20
N ASP A 104 6.72 -0.17 -10.92
CA ASP A 104 5.97 -1.39 -10.60
C ASP A 104 5.83 -2.23 -11.87
N GLY A 105 6.51 -3.38 -11.88
CA GLY A 105 6.55 -4.28 -13.03
C GLY A 105 7.91 -4.36 -13.75
N VAL A 106 8.90 -3.56 -13.37
CA VAL A 106 10.29 -3.74 -13.85
C VAL A 106 11.02 -4.69 -12.89
N PRO A 107 11.31 -5.95 -13.28
CA PRO A 107 11.87 -6.97 -12.37
C PRO A 107 13.37 -6.78 -12.08
N LEU A 108 14.07 -5.98 -12.88
CA LEU A 108 15.54 -5.84 -12.83
C LEU A 108 16.04 -4.73 -11.90
N ILE A 109 15.15 -3.95 -11.28
CA ILE A 109 15.57 -2.82 -10.42
C ILE A 109 15.77 -3.30 -8.98
N PRO A 110 16.96 -3.13 -8.39
CA PRO A 110 17.21 -3.47 -7.00
C PRO A 110 16.22 -2.76 -6.06
N THR A 111 15.76 -3.47 -5.03
CA THR A 111 14.76 -2.94 -4.08
C THR A 111 15.16 -1.60 -3.46
N MET A 112 16.44 -1.42 -3.14
CA MET A 112 16.96 -0.15 -2.60
C MET A 112 16.84 1.01 -3.59
N VAL A 113 17.10 0.77 -4.88
CA VAL A 113 16.95 1.77 -5.94
C VAL A 113 15.47 2.13 -6.11
N ARG A 114 14.57 1.14 -6.05
CA ARG A 114 13.13 1.39 -6.08
C ARG A 114 12.70 2.24 -4.87
N VAL A 115 13.14 1.92 -3.67
CA VAL A 115 12.81 2.70 -2.46
C VAL A 115 13.35 4.13 -2.56
N ALA A 116 14.61 4.29 -2.98
CA ALA A 116 15.18 5.61 -3.22
C ALA A 116 14.36 6.41 -4.25
N TRP A 117 13.98 5.76 -5.36
CA TRP A 117 13.13 6.37 -6.37
C TRP A 117 11.75 6.77 -5.83
N LEU A 118 11.10 5.91 -5.05
CA LEU A 118 9.80 6.19 -4.43
C LEU A 118 9.86 7.41 -3.50
N ILE A 119 10.95 7.53 -2.75
CA ILE A 119 11.21 8.67 -1.86
C ILE A 119 11.46 9.94 -2.68
N LEU A 120 12.39 9.88 -3.64
CA LEU A 120 12.79 11.05 -4.44
C LEU A 120 11.69 11.56 -5.36
N SER A 121 10.93 10.66 -5.99
CA SER A 121 9.82 11.01 -6.88
C SER A 121 8.53 11.38 -6.13
N GLY A 122 8.50 11.15 -4.82
CA GLY A 122 7.29 11.27 -4.00
C GLY A 122 6.17 10.30 -4.38
N GLN A 123 6.38 9.39 -5.35
CA GLN A 123 5.36 8.43 -5.80
C GLN A 123 4.96 7.47 -4.68
N GLY A 124 5.90 7.13 -3.77
CA GLY A 124 5.62 6.27 -2.62
C GLY A 124 4.63 6.88 -1.61
N PHE A 125 4.41 8.20 -1.69
CA PHE A 125 3.46 8.94 -0.85
C PHE A 125 2.13 9.20 -1.55
N LYS A 126 1.93 8.69 -2.77
CA LYS A 126 0.68 8.90 -3.51
C LYS A 126 -0.34 7.82 -3.15
N GLN A 127 -1.52 8.28 -2.77
CA GLN A 127 -2.71 7.47 -2.63
C GLN A 127 -3.69 7.86 -3.74
N GLN A 128 -4.21 6.88 -4.46
CA GLN A 128 -5.20 7.07 -5.51
C GLN A 128 -6.35 6.10 -5.30
N ILE A 129 -7.56 6.64 -5.28
CA ILE A 129 -8.77 5.83 -5.30
C ILE A 129 -9.15 5.68 -6.77
N GLY A 130 -9.38 4.45 -7.20
CA GLY A 130 -9.91 4.12 -8.51
C GLY A 130 -11.18 3.31 -8.38
N TRP A 131 -12.07 3.46 -9.35
CA TRP A 131 -13.36 2.79 -9.39
C TRP A 131 -13.48 1.91 -10.62
N ILE A 132 -14.06 0.74 -10.43
CA ILE A 132 -14.42 -0.19 -11.49
C ILE A 132 -15.92 -0.39 -11.42
N SER A 133 -16.65 -0.01 -12.46
CA SER A 133 -18.08 -0.33 -12.50
C SER A 133 -18.31 -1.81 -12.78
N TRP A 134 -19.40 -2.37 -12.26
CA TRP A 134 -19.75 -3.79 -12.47
C TRP A 134 -19.77 -4.20 -13.95
N ASN A 135 -20.15 -3.30 -14.85
CA ASN A 135 -20.19 -3.56 -16.30
C ASN A 135 -18.82 -3.51 -16.99
N GLN A 136 -17.77 -3.06 -16.29
CA GLN A 136 -16.40 -2.97 -16.81
C GLN A 136 -15.54 -4.15 -16.37
N ILE A 137 -16.05 -5.04 -15.52
CA ILE A 137 -15.35 -6.24 -15.06
C ILE A 137 -15.48 -7.30 -16.14
N ASN A 138 -14.38 -7.58 -16.84
CA ASN A 138 -14.36 -8.62 -17.87
C ASN A 138 -14.03 -9.99 -17.26
N ASN A 139 -13.05 -10.02 -16.35
CA ASN A 139 -12.55 -11.26 -15.76
C ASN A 139 -12.02 -11.01 -14.34
N VAL A 140 -12.23 -12.00 -13.47
CA VAL A 140 -11.69 -12.04 -12.11
C VAL A 140 -11.09 -13.43 -11.93
N GLN A 141 -9.76 -13.51 -11.88
CA GLN A 141 -9.05 -14.78 -11.80
C GLN A 141 -7.89 -14.71 -10.80
N ILE A 142 -7.62 -15.83 -10.15
CA ILE A 142 -6.43 -15.98 -9.32
C ILE A 142 -5.37 -16.63 -10.19
N SER A 143 -4.23 -15.96 -10.35
CA SER A 143 -3.11 -16.43 -11.18
C SER A 143 -1.83 -16.56 -10.37
N GLY A 144 -0.87 -17.33 -10.87
CA GLY A 144 0.46 -17.47 -10.27
C GLY A 144 0.66 -18.77 -9.49
N LEU A 145 1.94 -19.09 -9.23
CA LEU A 145 2.38 -20.26 -8.47
C LEU A 145 2.13 -20.08 -6.97
N PRO A 146 2.06 -21.17 -6.19
CA PRO A 146 2.05 -21.10 -4.73
C PRO A 146 3.17 -20.19 -4.21
N GLY A 147 2.84 -19.24 -3.33
CA GLY A 147 3.78 -18.24 -2.80
C GLY A 147 3.89 -16.93 -3.61
N VAL A 148 3.44 -16.90 -4.86
CA VAL A 148 3.38 -15.68 -5.71
C VAL A 148 1.99 -15.51 -6.34
N ARG A 149 0.96 -16.03 -5.66
CA ARG A 149 -0.42 -15.96 -6.12
C ARG A 149 -0.91 -14.53 -6.10
N SER A 150 -1.71 -14.19 -7.10
CA SER A 150 -2.23 -12.85 -7.24
C SER A 150 -3.63 -12.84 -7.84
N LEU A 151 -4.52 -12.01 -7.29
CA LEU A 151 -5.85 -11.77 -7.80
C LEU A 151 -5.78 -10.73 -8.90
N VAL A 152 -6.11 -11.16 -10.11
CA VAL A 152 -6.12 -10.35 -11.31
C VAL A 152 -7.56 -9.98 -11.64
N ILE A 153 -7.84 -8.69 -11.68
CA ILE A 153 -9.12 -8.12 -12.12
C ILE A 153 -8.84 -7.40 -13.44
N ASP A 154 -9.34 -7.95 -14.55
CA ASP A 154 -9.23 -7.32 -15.87
C ASP A 154 -10.43 -6.37 -16.04
N ALA A 155 -10.20 -5.10 -15.72
CA ALA A 155 -11.22 -4.07 -15.75
C ALA A 155 -10.62 -2.67 -15.89
N SER A 156 -11.36 -1.78 -16.54
CA SER A 156 -10.97 -0.37 -16.69
C SER A 156 -11.13 0.37 -15.37
N LEU A 157 -10.01 0.66 -14.72
CA LEU A 157 -9.96 1.45 -13.51
C LEU A 157 -10.02 2.94 -13.85
N VAL A 158 -11.02 3.63 -13.32
CA VAL A 158 -11.23 5.05 -13.56
C VAL A 158 -11.09 5.83 -12.27
N LYS A 159 -10.35 6.94 -12.30
CA LYS A 159 -10.31 7.87 -11.17
C LYS A 159 -11.68 8.52 -10.98
N PRO A 160 -12.24 8.57 -9.75
CA PRO A 160 -13.45 9.33 -9.49
C PRO A 160 -13.28 10.78 -9.93
N VAL A 161 -14.26 11.26 -10.66
CA VAL A 161 -14.32 12.66 -11.10
C VAL A 161 -14.65 13.49 -9.86
N ALA A 162 -13.70 14.30 -9.39
CA ALA A 162 -14.00 15.28 -8.35
C ALA A 162 -15.04 16.28 -8.90
N ARG A 163 -15.95 16.75 -8.04
CA ARG A 163 -17.08 17.62 -8.41
C ARG A 163 -16.55 18.86 -9.18
N GLY A 164 -16.68 18.86 -10.51
CA GLY A 164 -16.21 19.93 -11.40
C GLY A 164 -15.23 19.50 -12.51
N GLU A 165 -14.60 18.33 -12.41
CA GLU A 165 -13.80 17.77 -13.52
C GLU A 165 -14.72 17.09 -14.54
N LYS A 166 -14.37 17.11 -15.84
CA LYS A 166 -15.13 16.40 -16.89
C LYS A 166 -14.44 15.11 -17.34
N THR A 167 -13.18 14.92 -16.96
CA THR A 167 -12.33 13.89 -17.56
C THR A 167 -12.11 12.72 -16.61
N ARG A 168 -12.70 11.57 -16.94
CA ARG A 168 -12.38 10.29 -16.32
C ARG A 168 -10.96 9.91 -16.74
N THR A 169 -10.01 9.93 -15.81
CA THR A 169 -8.65 9.48 -16.09
C THR A 169 -8.59 7.96 -15.93
N LEU A 170 -8.17 7.25 -16.97
CA LEU A 170 -7.95 5.81 -16.91
C LEU A 170 -6.64 5.56 -16.14
N LEU A 171 -6.75 4.89 -15.00
CA LEU A 171 -5.62 4.56 -14.13
C LEU A 171 -4.95 3.25 -14.55
N GLY A 172 -5.69 2.35 -15.19
CA GLY A 172 -5.19 1.10 -15.73
C GLY A 172 -6.32 0.23 -16.27
N SER A 173 -5.97 -0.81 -17.04
CA SER A 173 -6.90 -1.80 -17.59
C SER A 173 -6.88 -3.14 -16.83
N LYS A 174 -5.98 -3.28 -15.86
CA LYS A 174 -5.75 -4.49 -15.10
C LYS A 174 -5.26 -4.14 -13.71
N ILE A 175 -5.84 -4.75 -12.70
CA ILE A 175 -5.43 -4.60 -11.30
C ILE A 175 -4.96 -5.94 -10.80
N ASN A 176 -3.84 -5.92 -10.09
CA ASN A 176 -3.25 -7.11 -9.51
C ASN A 176 -3.05 -6.93 -8.01
N PHE A 177 -3.70 -7.76 -7.20
CA PHE A 177 -3.48 -7.82 -5.76
C PHE A 177 -2.69 -9.08 -5.42
N ARG A 178 -1.54 -8.92 -4.76
CA ARG A 178 -0.76 -10.08 -4.31
C ARG A 178 -1.35 -10.66 -3.03
N ASP A 179 -1.20 -11.97 -2.83
CA ASP A 179 -1.64 -12.62 -1.58
C ASP A 179 -0.96 -12.03 -0.33
N ALA A 180 0.28 -11.57 -0.47
CA ALA A 180 1.02 -10.87 0.59
C ALA A 180 0.42 -9.49 0.96
N GLU A 181 -0.39 -8.90 0.09
CA GLU A 181 -0.95 -7.56 0.28
C GLU A 181 -2.29 -7.59 0.99
N LEU A 182 -3.12 -8.62 0.75
CA LEU A 182 -4.48 -8.73 1.31
C LEU A 182 -4.48 -9.53 2.62
N ARG A 183 -5.28 -9.08 3.59
CA ARG A 183 -5.49 -9.78 4.87
C ARG A 183 -6.26 -11.07 4.68
N ASP A 184 -7.29 -11.04 3.85
CA ASP A 184 -8.16 -12.17 3.55
C ASP A 184 -7.57 -13.03 2.41
N PRO A 185 -7.84 -14.35 2.38
CA PRO A 185 -7.44 -15.22 1.28
C PRO A 185 -8.01 -14.74 -0.06
N LEU A 186 -7.21 -14.83 -1.14
CA LEU A 186 -7.61 -14.38 -2.47
C LEU A 186 -8.93 -15.01 -2.95
N GLU A 187 -9.20 -16.26 -2.58
CA GLU A 187 -10.43 -16.99 -2.90
C GLU A 187 -11.66 -16.35 -2.26
N SER A 188 -11.52 -15.86 -1.03
CA SER A 188 -12.60 -15.17 -0.33
C SER A 188 -12.94 -13.84 -1.03
N VAL A 189 -11.91 -13.09 -1.42
CA VAL A 189 -12.08 -11.82 -2.15
C VAL A 189 -12.71 -12.07 -3.53
N ALA A 190 -12.17 -13.02 -4.30
CA ALA A 190 -12.70 -13.38 -5.61
C ALA A 190 -14.14 -13.89 -5.51
N GLY A 191 -14.44 -14.72 -4.51
CA GLY A 191 -15.78 -15.25 -4.27
C GLY A 191 -16.79 -14.16 -3.94
N ALA A 192 -16.41 -13.17 -3.12
CA ALA A 192 -17.28 -12.03 -2.82
C ALA A 192 -17.54 -11.17 -4.07
N ILE A 193 -16.49 -10.86 -4.85
CA ILE A 193 -16.65 -10.13 -6.11
C ILE A 193 -17.58 -10.91 -7.06
N TRP A 194 -17.37 -12.21 -7.21
CA TRP A 194 -18.17 -13.06 -8.08
C TRP A 194 -19.64 -13.11 -7.65
N HIS A 195 -19.89 -13.23 -6.34
CA HIS A 195 -21.24 -13.23 -5.77
C HIS A 195 -22.00 -11.95 -6.13
N TYR A 196 -21.42 -10.77 -5.85
CA TYR A 196 -22.06 -9.50 -6.17
C TYR A 196 -22.09 -9.22 -7.69
N HIS A 197 -21.12 -9.71 -8.45
CA HIS A 197 -21.15 -9.60 -9.92
C HIS A 197 -22.34 -10.38 -10.53
N HIS A 198 -22.71 -11.53 -9.98
CA HIS A 198 -23.80 -12.36 -10.53
C HIS A 198 -25.16 -12.14 -9.87
N GLN A 199 -25.22 -11.44 -8.73
CA GLN A 199 -26.47 -11.18 -8.01
C GLN A 199 -26.74 -9.66 -7.88
N PRO A 200 -27.35 -9.02 -8.89
CA PRO A 200 -27.66 -7.59 -8.85
C PRO A 200 -28.56 -7.18 -7.67
N ALA A 201 -29.47 -8.07 -7.26
CA ALA A 201 -30.33 -7.84 -6.11
C ALA A 201 -29.53 -7.66 -4.80
N ALA A 202 -28.47 -8.45 -4.61
CA ALA A 202 -27.60 -8.37 -3.44
C ALA A 202 -26.82 -7.05 -3.37
N ARG A 203 -26.66 -6.34 -4.50
CA ARG A 203 -25.99 -5.03 -4.53
C ARG A 203 -26.81 -3.91 -3.90
N GLN A 204 -28.13 -4.07 -3.84
CA GLN A 204 -29.02 -2.99 -3.37
C GLN A 204 -28.83 -2.67 -1.88
N SER A 205 -28.36 -3.65 -1.10
CA SER A 205 -28.02 -3.47 0.32
C SER A 205 -26.61 -2.90 0.55
N LEU A 206 -25.82 -2.69 -0.50
CA LEU A 206 -24.46 -2.16 -0.38
C LEU A 206 -24.45 -0.64 -0.31
N THR A 207 -23.40 -0.09 0.30
CA THR A 207 -23.16 1.35 0.29
C THR A 207 -22.92 1.84 -1.14
N SER A 208 -23.42 3.03 -1.45
CA SER A 208 -23.16 3.69 -2.73
C SER A 208 -21.73 4.23 -2.79
N LEU A 209 -21.11 4.22 -3.97
CA LEU A 209 -19.85 4.90 -4.22
C LEU A 209 -19.95 6.43 -4.13
N TYR A 210 -21.17 6.98 -4.22
CA TYR A 210 -21.41 8.42 -4.32
C TYR A 210 -21.91 9.06 -3.01
N SER A 211 -21.99 8.29 -1.92
CA SER A 211 -22.44 8.77 -0.60
C SER A 211 -21.38 9.55 0.14
#